data_AF-A0A2P4X7G5-F1
#
_entry.id   AF-A0A2P4X7G5-F1
#
_cell.length_a   1.000
_cell.length_b   1.000
_cell.length_c   1.000
_cell.angle_alpha   90.00
_cell.angle_beta   90.00
_cell.angle_gamma   90.00
#
_symmetry.space_group_name_H-M   'P 1'
#
loop_
_entity.id
_entity.type
_entity.pdbx_description
1 polymer ?
#
loop_
_entity_poly.entity_id
_entity_poly.type
_entity_poly.pdbx_seq_one_letter_code
_entity_poly.pdbx_strand_id
1 'polypeptide(L)'
;MDAAKTLRTASSADNVLRDESGNNVTAETGPVSLASLQESIKAHTEWVKHVVFDGDGKILVSNVKPLDGEVAAFLKLFTKREDTMASGIVLLNEQYDVHRFHPPLVYGRRGDPSLEEGEGIAVCKVTQGSRVLCCLITYVSPTLSARAVPQLKEFCDTQFNGQEDSLLAEVT
;
A
#
# COMPACT_ATOMS: atom_id res chain seq x y z
N MET A 1 -52.53 45.74 -26.92
CA MET A 1 -51.27 45.50 -26.20
C MET A 1 -50.55 44.42 -26.98
N ASP A 2 -50.08 44.76 -28.18
CA ASP A 2 -48.69 45.17 -28.45
C ASP A 2 -47.81 43.91 -28.56
N ALA A 3 -47.51 43.43 -29.77
CA ALA A 3 -46.55 43.94 -30.74
C ALA A 3 -45.13 43.38 -30.52
N ALA A 4 -44.61 42.76 -31.58
CA ALA A 4 -43.23 42.83 -32.09
C ALA A 4 -42.07 42.30 -31.21
N LYS A 5 -41.35 41.25 -31.63
CA LYS A 5 -40.28 41.20 -32.66
C LYS A 5 -38.89 41.55 -32.10
N THR A 6 -37.91 40.67 -32.35
CA THR A 6 -36.48 40.92 -32.75
C THR A 6 -35.69 39.61 -32.54
N LEU A 7 -35.57 38.70 -33.52
CA LEU A 7 -34.54 38.55 -34.57
C LEU A 7 -33.12 39.07 -34.27
N ARG A 8 -32.12 38.18 -34.39
CA ARG A 8 -30.75 38.33 -34.97
C ARG A 8 -29.88 37.14 -34.49
N THR A 9 -29.03 36.44 -35.24
CA THR A 9 -28.57 36.45 -36.65
C THR A 9 -27.90 35.09 -36.91
N ALA A 10 -27.91 34.62 -38.15
CA ALA A 10 -27.16 33.45 -38.64
C ALA A 10 -25.64 33.72 -38.71
N SER A 11 -24.83 32.64 -38.73
CA SER A 11 -23.86 32.47 -39.82
C SER A 11 -23.36 31.03 -39.94
N SER A 12 -23.38 30.54 -41.17
CA SER A 12 -22.78 29.32 -41.67
C SER A 12 -21.32 29.60 -42.04
N ALA A 13 -20.40 28.71 -41.71
CA ALA A 13 -19.14 28.52 -42.43
C ALA A 13 -18.50 27.19 -42.04
N ASP A 14 -18.55 26.23 -42.97
CA ASP A 14 -17.60 25.14 -43.10
C ASP A 14 -16.16 25.67 -43.18
N ASN A 15 -15.22 25.04 -42.47
CA ASN A 15 -13.86 24.84 -42.99
C ASN A 15 -13.10 23.72 -42.25
N VAL A 16 -12.88 22.63 -42.98
CA VAL A 16 -11.60 21.93 -43.21
C VAL A 16 -10.70 21.55 -42.02
N LEU A 17 -10.62 20.22 -41.84
CA LEU A 17 -9.44 19.36 -41.63
C LEU A 17 -8.14 20.00 -41.10
N ARG A 18 -7.66 19.50 -39.96
CA ARG A 18 -6.24 19.21 -39.74
C ARG A 18 -6.01 18.16 -38.66
N ASP A 19 -5.29 17.12 -39.05
CA ASP A 19 -4.63 16.12 -38.22
C ASP A 19 -3.60 16.81 -37.32
N GLU A 20 -3.63 16.53 -36.01
CA GLU A 20 -2.40 16.40 -35.24
C GLU A 20 -2.56 15.27 -34.23
N SER A 21 -1.79 14.22 -34.51
CA SER A 21 -1.31 13.24 -33.54
C SER A 21 -0.88 13.92 -32.24
N GLY A 22 -1.66 13.71 -31.20
CA GLY A 22 -1.30 14.07 -29.84
C GLY A 22 -1.82 12.97 -28.95
N ASN A 23 -0.98 11.97 -28.68
CA ASN A 23 -1.15 11.06 -27.57
C ASN A 23 -1.29 11.90 -26.28
N ASN A 24 -2.51 12.29 -25.95
CA ASN A 24 -2.85 12.68 -24.59
C ASN A 24 -2.95 11.38 -23.79
N VAL A 25 -1.77 10.80 -23.53
CA VAL A 25 -1.57 10.09 -22.28
C VAL A 25 -1.72 11.17 -21.23
N THR A 26 -2.96 11.37 -20.78
CA THR A 26 -3.21 11.98 -19.49
C THR A 26 -2.40 11.16 -18.51
N ALA A 27 -1.26 11.69 -18.09
CA ALA A 27 -0.57 11.26 -16.89
C ALA A 27 -1.50 11.62 -15.73
N GLU A 28 -2.52 10.78 -15.55
CA GLU A 28 -3.15 10.54 -14.28
C GLU A 28 -2.02 10.27 -13.28
N THR A 29 -2.01 11.00 -12.17
CA THR A 29 -1.13 10.74 -11.03
C THR A 29 -1.37 9.29 -10.61
N GLY A 30 -0.51 8.39 -11.11
CA GLY A 30 -0.93 7.03 -11.40
C GLY A 30 -1.12 6.18 -10.14
N PRO A 31 -2.07 5.23 -10.16
CA PRO A 31 -2.14 4.23 -9.11
C PRO A 31 -0.82 3.44 -9.07
N VAL A 32 -0.28 3.23 -7.86
CA VAL A 32 0.79 2.25 -7.59
C VAL A 32 0.64 1.03 -8.50
N SER A 33 1.54 0.86 -9.46
CA SER A 33 1.41 -0.20 -10.45
C SER A 33 1.82 -1.54 -9.84
N LEU A 34 1.09 -2.61 -10.16
CA LEU A 34 1.39 -3.94 -9.66
C LEU A 34 2.79 -4.40 -10.09
N ALA A 35 3.23 -4.02 -11.29
CA ALA A 35 4.57 -4.33 -11.79
C ALA A 35 5.66 -3.64 -10.95
N SER A 36 5.50 -2.34 -10.64
CA SER A 36 6.44 -1.61 -9.79
C SER A 36 6.54 -2.23 -8.39
N LEU A 37 5.41 -2.58 -7.77
CA LEU A 37 5.41 -3.28 -6.49
C LEU A 37 6.15 -4.62 -6.54
N GLN A 38 5.91 -5.41 -7.58
CA GLN A 38 6.58 -6.70 -7.78
C GLN A 38 8.08 -6.56 -8.00
N GLU A 39 8.55 -5.46 -8.57
CA GLU A 39 9.96 -5.20 -8.77
C GLU A 39 10.62 -4.70 -7.48
N SER A 40 10.03 -3.69 -6.83
CA SER A 40 10.57 -3.11 -5.60
C SER A 40 10.66 -4.12 -4.47
N ILE A 41 9.70 -5.04 -4.35
CA ILE A 41 9.73 -6.05 -3.28
C ILE A 41 10.90 -7.04 -3.41
N LYS A 42 11.39 -7.29 -4.63
CA LYS A 42 12.51 -8.20 -4.88
C LYS A 42 13.85 -7.66 -4.35
N ALA A 43 13.95 -6.35 -4.13
CA ALA A 43 15.13 -5.74 -3.53
C ALA A 43 15.29 -6.13 -2.05
N HIS A 44 14.23 -6.58 -1.38
CA HIS A 44 14.23 -6.96 0.03
C HIS A 44 14.46 -8.46 0.22
N THR A 45 15.68 -8.92 -0.05
CA THR A 45 16.07 -10.35 0.00
C THR A 45 16.03 -10.96 1.41
N GLU A 46 15.95 -10.12 2.44
CA GLU A 46 15.87 -10.52 3.85
C GLU A 46 14.44 -10.82 4.33
N TRP A 47 13.41 -10.56 3.50
CA TRP A 47 12.03 -10.89 3.82
C TRP A 47 11.72 -12.32 3.37
N VAL A 48 11.40 -13.19 4.31
CA VAL A 48 11.13 -14.60 4.05
C VAL A 48 9.75 -14.76 3.40
N LYS A 49 8.74 -14.13 4.00
CA LYS A 49 7.38 -14.09 3.48
C LYS A 49 6.96 -12.65 3.32
N HIS A 50 6.17 -12.36 2.29
CA HIS A 50 5.58 -11.04 2.12
C HIS A 50 4.18 -11.13 1.50
N VAL A 51 3.29 -10.23 1.93
CA VAL A 51 1.92 -10.10 1.43
C VAL A 51 1.55 -8.62 1.39
N VAL A 52 1.33 -8.10 0.18
CA VAL A 52 0.79 -6.76 -0.08
C VAL A 52 -0.67 -6.91 -0.44
N PHE A 53 -1.56 -6.17 0.24
CA PHE A 53 -3.00 -6.25 0.04
C PHE A 53 -3.66 -4.88 0.28
N ASP A 54 -4.85 -4.68 -0.29
CA ASP A 54 -5.62 -3.45 -0.12
C ASP A 54 -6.64 -3.52 1.02
N GLY A 55 -7.36 -2.42 1.25
CA GLY A 55 -8.40 -2.28 2.27
C GLY A 55 -9.59 -3.23 2.13
N ASP A 56 -9.80 -3.79 0.93
CA ASP A 56 -10.84 -4.79 0.65
C ASP A 56 -10.32 -6.22 0.86
N GLY A 57 -9.04 -6.38 1.20
CA GLY A 57 -8.38 -7.66 1.42
C GLY A 57 -7.93 -8.34 0.13
N LYS A 58 -7.92 -7.63 -1.00
CA LYS A 58 -7.39 -8.17 -2.25
C LYS A 58 -5.87 -8.17 -2.20
N ILE A 59 -5.27 -9.33 -2.41
CA ILE A 59 -3.81 -9.48 -2.51
C ILE A 59 -3.33 -8.91 -3.84
N LEU A 60 -2.35 -8.02 -3.77
CA LEU A 60 -1.70 -7.38 -4.93
C LEU A 60 -0.38 -8.09 -5.28
N VAL A 61 0.42 -8.43 -4.27
CA VAL A 61 1.71 -9.12 -4.42
C VAL A 61 1.93 -10.03 -3.22
N SER A 62 2.30 -11.29 -3.43
CA SER A 62 2.76 -12.15 -2.34
C SER A 62 3.70 -13.25 -2.84
N ASN A 63 4.52 -13.80 -1.96
CA ASN A 63 5.27 -15.05 -2.19
C ASN A 63 4.70 -16.23 -1.38
N VAL A 64 3.68 -15.98 -0.57
CA VAL A 64 2.92 -16.99 0.19
C VAL A 64 1.43 -16.77 0.00
N LYS A 65 0.63 -17.82 0.25
CA LYS A 65 -0.83 -17.76 0.20
C LYS A 65 -1.39 -17.79 1.63
N PRO A 66 -1.84 -16.66 2.20
CA PRO A 66 -2.54 -16.66 3.48
C PRO A 66 -3.75 -17.60 3.47
N LEU A 67 -4.07 -18.16 4.63
CA LEU A 67 -5.26 -18.99 4.82
C LEU A 67 -6.52 -18.13 4.86
N ASP A 68 -7.67 -18.80 4.69
CA ASP A 68 -8.98 -18.14 4.72
C ASP A 68 -9.18 -17.35 6.01
N GLY A 69 -9.53 -16.08 5.88
CA GLY A 69 -9.75 -15.16 7.00
C GLY A 69 -8.50 -14.46 7.55
N GLU A 70 -7.28 -14.90 7.23
CA GLU A 70 -6.05 -14.27 7.74
C GLU A 70 -5.91 -12.82 7.25
N VAL A 71 -6.16 -12.56 5.96
CA VAL A 71 -6.08 -11.19 5.39
C VAL A 71 -7.10 -10.25 6.04
N ALA A 72 -8.32 -10.75 6.30
CA ALA A 72 -9.34 -9.99 7.00
C ALA A 72 -8.94 -9.72 8.47
N ALA A 73 -8.23 -10.65 9.11
CA ALA A 73 -7.67 -10.44 10.43
C ALA A 73 -6.54 -9.39 10.41
N PHE A 74 -5.66 -9.39 9.40
CA PHE A 74 -4.61 -8.39 9.24
C PHE A 74 -5.15 -6.97 9.14
N LEU A 75 -6.25 -6.78 8.41
CA LEU A 75 -6.92 -5.47 8.32
C LEU A 75 -7.46 -4.99 9.67
N LYS A 76 -7.90 -5.91 10.54
CA LYS A 76 -8.46 -5.63 11.86
C LYS A 76 -7.39 -5.37 12.93
N LEU A 77 -6.12 -5.69 12.66
CA LEU A 77 -5.03 -5.47 13.63
C LEU A 77 -5.00 -4.02 14.12
N PHE A 78 -5.37 -3.05 13.29
CA PHE A 78 -5.31 -1.63 13.62
C PHE A 78 -6.59 -1.07 14.25
N THR A 79 -7.61 -1.90 14.49
CA THR A 79 -8.91 -1.45 15.01
C THR A 79 -8.87 -1.21 16.52
N LYS A 80 -8.26 -2.12 17.29
CA LYS A 80 -8.19 -2.02 18.75
C LYS A 80 -6.89 -2.63 19.28
N ARG A 81 -6.10 -1.81 19.97
CA ARG A 81 -4.77 -2.19 20.46
C ARG A 81 -4.84 -3.41 21.38
N GLU A 82 -5.73 -3.38 22.36
CA GLU A 82 -5.76 -4.37 23.45
C GLU A 82 -6.09 -5.76 22.90
N ASP A 83 -7.01 -5.84 21.95
CA ASP A 83 -7.40 -7.09 21.31
C ASP A 83 -6.23 -7.65 20.49
N THR A 84 -5.56 -6.80 19.70
CA THR A 84 -4.39 -7.20 18.90
C THR A 84 -3.20 -7.63 19.76
N MET A 85 -2.95 -6.93 20.88
CA MET A 85 -1.91 -7.31 21.85
C MET A 85 -2.22 -8.67 22.49
N ALA A 86 -3.50 -8.99 22.71
CA ALA A 86 -3.92 -10.26 23.30
C ALA A 86 -3.98 -11.42 22.29
N SER A 87 -4.40 -11.16 21.05
CA SER A 87 -4.59 -12.19 20.03
C SER A 87 -3.36 -12.47 19.18
N GLY A 88 -2.42 -11.53 19.11
CA GLY A 88 -1.25 -11.64 18.24
C GLY A 88 -1.57 -11.54 16.74
N ILE A 89 -0.64 -12.03 15.91
CA ILE A 89 -0.77 -12.13 14.45
C ILE A 89 -0.66 -13.60 14.06
N VAL A 90 -1.54 -14.08 13.19
CA VAL A 90 -1.51 -15.46 12.66
C VAL A 90 -1.25 -15.45 11.16
N LEU A 91 -0.24 -16.17 10.71
CA LEU A 91 0.05 -16.37 9.29
C LEU A 91 0.38 -17.83 9.03
N LEU A 92 -0.33 -18.45 8.08
CA LEU A 92 -0.19 -19.88 7.78
C LEU A 92 -0.40 -20.77 9.01
N ASN A 93 -1.40 -20.43 9.83
CA ASN A 93 -1.72 -21.11 11.10
C ASN A 93 -0.62 -21.05 12.18
N GLU A 94 0.36 -20.16 12.01
CA GLU A 94 1.43 -19.95 12.98
C GLU A 94 1.18 -18.68 13.79
N GLN A 95 1.23 -18.80 15.11
CA GLN A 95 0.96 -17.73 16.05
C GLN A 95 2.22 -16.90 16.34
N TYR A 96 2.10 -15.58 16.23
CA TYR A 96 3.14 -14.63 16.62
C TYR A 96 2.63 -13.71 17.73
N ASP A 97 3.37 -13.64 18.82
CA ASP A 97 3.07 -12.73 19.92
C ASP A 97 3.42 -11.29 19.53
N VAL A 98 2.44 -10.40 19.60
CA VAL A 98 2.63 -8.98 19.36
C VAL A 98 3.28 -8.37 20.60
N HIS A 99 4.48 -7.82 20.42
CA HIS A 99 5.17 -7.08 21.48
C HIS A 99 5.23 -5.58 21.20
N ARG A 100 4.92 -5.13 19.97
CA ARG A 100 4.78 -3.71 19.68
C ARG A 100 3.56 -3.41 18.82
N PHE A 101 2.74 -2.52 19.35
CA PHE A 101 1.64 -1.86 18.66
C PHE A 101 1.94 -0.36 18.56
N HIS A 102 2.35 0.10 17.38
CA HIS A 102 2.70 1.49 17.13
C HIS A 102 2.31 1.88 15.70
N PRO A 103 1.02 2.17 15.44
CA PRO A 103 0.54 2.53 14.12
C PRO A 103 1.44 3.58 13.46
N PRO A 104 1.84 3.39 12.18
CA PRO A 104 1.26 2.47 11.20
C PRO A 104 1.75 1.01 11.30
N LEU A 105 2.55 0.66 12.32
CA LEU A 105 3.18 -0.66 12.45
C LEU A 105 2.62 -1.47 13.62
N VAL A 106 2.42 -2.76 13.38
CA VAL A 106 2.23 -3.79 14.42
C VAL A 106 3.18 -4.93 14.13
N TYR A 107 3.94 -5.37 15.13
CA TYR A 107 4.91 -6.44 14.91
C TYR A 107 5.16 -7.27 16.17
N GLY A 108 5.64 -8.48 15.90
CA GLY A 108 5.72 -9.56 16.86
C GLY A 108 6.79 -10.57 16.51
N ARG A 109 6.81 -11.67 17.26
CA ARG A 109 7.73 -12.78 17.03
C ARG A 109 7.10 -14.10 17.43
N ARG A 110 7.63 -15.18 16.89
CA ARG A 110 7.41 -16.56 17.33
C ARG A 110 8.74 -17.28 17.48
N GLY A 111 8.73 -18.43 18.13
CA GLY A 111 9.90 -19.29 18.33
C GLY A 111 10.01 -19.74 19.77
N ASP A 112 10.65 -20.89 19.97
CA ASP A 112 10.93 -21.42 21.31
C ASP A 112 12.15 -20.69 21.88
N PRO A 113 12.08 -20.11 23.09
CA PRO A 113 13.23 -19.45 23.72
C PRO A 113 14.42 -20.38 23.98
N SER A 114 14.21 -21.70 23.95
CA SER A 114 15.21 -22.76 24.12
C SER A 114 15.87 -23.16 22.81
N LEU A 115 15.30 -22.76 21.67
CA LEU A 115 15.86 -22.97 20.34
C LEU A 115 16.43 -21.63 19.86
N GLU A 116 17.56 -21.64 19.16
CA GLU A 116 18.13 -20.42 18.55
C GLU A 116 17.35 -19.95 17.30
N GLU A 117 16.17 -20.51 17.07
CA GLU A 117 15.32 -20.27 15.90
C GLU A 117 14.10 -19.44 16.28
N GLY A 118 14.06 -18.21 15.78
CA GLY A 118 12.93 -17.31 15.93
C GLY A 118 12.57 -16.63 14.60
N GLU A 119 11.29 -16.41 14.37
CA GLU A 119 10.79 -15.69 13.22
C GLU A 119 10.02 -14.46 13.69
N GLY A 120 10.36 -13.31 13.13
CA GLY A 120 9.63 -12.06 13.32
C GLY A 120 8.56 -11.88 12.27
N ILE A 121 7.52 -11.13 12.63
CA ILE A 121 6.45 -10.72 11.73
C ILE A 121 6.20 -9.23 11.92
N ALA A 122 5.92 -8.51 10.83
CA ALA A 122 5.55 -7.10 10.89
C ALA A 122 4.48 -6.78 9.85
N VAL A 123 3.52 -5.94 10.23
CA VAL A 123 2.47 -5.42 9.36
C VAL A 123 2.51 -3.90 9.40
N CYS A 124 2.56 -3.28 8.23
CA CYS A 124 2.44 -1.85 8.05
C CYS A 124 1.14 -1.53 7.32
N LYS A 125 0.40 -0.52 7.79
CA LYS A 125 -0.81 -0.01 7.16
C LYS A 125 -0.64 1.45 6.78
N VAL A 126 -0.85 1.75 5.52
CA VAL A 126 -0.90 3.12 4.99
C VAL A 126 -2.31 3.43 4.54
N THR A 127 -2.78 4.63 4.86
CA THR A 127 -4.10 5.14 4.45
C THR A 127 -3.90 6.47 3.73
N GLN A 128 -4.38 6.57 2.49
CA GLN A 128 -4.32 7.76 1.65
C GLN A 128 -5.71 8.10 1.17
N GLY A 129 -6.31 9.13 1.75
CA GLY A 129 -7.71 9.43 1.53
C GLY A 129 -8.58 8.22 1.87
N SER A 130 -9.27 7.67 0.88
CA SER A 130 -10.10 6.47 1.01
C SER A 130 -9.35 5.15 0.76
N ARG A 131 -8.15 5.20 0.20
CA ARG A 131 -7.37 4.01 -0.14
C ARG A 131 -6.59 3.50 1.06
N VAL A 132 -6.67 2.21 1.33
CA VAL A 132 -5.84 1.52 2.32
C VAL A 132 -4.96 0.52 1.60
N LEU A 133 -3.67 0.52 1.94
CA LEU A 133 -2.70 -0.48 1.51
C LEU A 133 -1.94 -0.99 2.72
N CYS A 134 -1.72 -2.29 2.74
CA CYS A 134 -1.01 -2.97 3.81
C CYS A 134 0.11 -3.82 3.22
N CYS A 135 1.22 -3.92 3.96
CA CYS A 135 2.28 -4.88 3.68
C CYS A 135 2.58 -5.67 4.95
N LEU A 136 2.57 -6.98 4.84
CA LEU A 136 3.02 -7.92 5.86
C LEU A 136 4.34 -8.53 5.41
N ILE A 137 5.31 -8.64 6.31
CA ILE A 137 6.55 -9.39 6.08
C ILE A 137 6.85 -10.33 7.24
N THR A 138 7.62 -11.38 6.97
CA THR A 138 8.34 -12.14 7.99
C THR A 138 9.84 -12.14 7.73
N TYR A 139 10.62 -12.35 8.79
CA TYR A 139 12.07 -12.35 8.75
C TYR A 139 12.63 -13.29 9.81
N VAL A 140 13.81 -13.85 9.55
CA VAL A 140 14.50 -14.78 10.45
C VAL A 140 15.93 -14.29 10.69
N SER A 141 16.62 -14.90 11.68
CA SER A 141 18.04 -14.66 11.92
C SER A 141 18.87 -14.80 10.63
N PRO A 142 19.86 -13.91 10.36
CA PRO A 142 20.40 -12.86 11.23
C PRO A 142 19.62 -11.53 11.19
N THR A 143 18.51 -11.45 10.46
CA THR A 143 17.72 -10.23 10.33
C THR A 143 16.90 -9.98 11.60
N LEU A 144 17.10 -8.79 12.20
CA LEU A 144 16.40 -8.36 13.40
C LEU A 144 15.26 -7.41 13.07
N SER A 145 14.31 -7.28 14.01
CA SER A 145 13.21 -6.32 13.91
C SER A 145 13.70 -4.88 13.70
N ALA A 146 14.82 -4.52 14.33
CA ALA A 146 15.46 -3.21 14.18
C ALA A 146 15.92 -2.90 12.74
N ARG A 147 16.02 -3.89 11.86
CA ARG A 147 16.33 -3.74 10.44
C ARG A 147 15.09 -3.94 9.57
N ALA A 148 14.37 -5.04 9.76
CA ALA A 148 13.23 -5.39 8.92
C ALA A 148 12.06 -4.40 9.06
N VAL A 149 11.77 -3.93 10.28
CA VAL A 149 10.62 -3.03 10.53
C VAL A 149 10.85 -1.64 9.91
N PRO A 150 12.01 -0.98 10.06
CA PRO A 150 12.27 0.27 9.33
C PRO A 150 12.22 0.12 7.81
N GLN A 151 12.79 -0.95 7.26
CA GLN A 151 12.71 -1.22 5.81
C GLN A 151 11.27 -1.39 5.33
N LEU A 152 10.44 -2.14 6.08
CA LEU A 152 9.02 -2.28 5.78
C LEU A 152 8.33 -0.91 5.74
N LYS A 153 8.62 -0.05 6.73
CA LYS A 153 8.02 1.29 6.80
C LYS A 153 8.43 2.12 5.58
N GLU A 154 9.71 2.19 5.28
CA GLU A 154 10.25 2.94 4.13
C GLU A 154 9.68 2.43 2.80
N PHE A 155 9.58 1.10 2.64
CA PHE A 155 8.93 0.49 1.49
C PHE A 155 7.47 0.94 1.36
N CYS A 156 6.70 0.89 2.46
CA CYS A 156 5.29 1.32 2.43
C CYS A 156 5.16 2.82 2.16
N ASP A 157 5.97 3.66 2.79
CA ASP A 157 5.95 5.10 2.56
C ASP A 157 6.27 5.41 1.08
N THR A 158 7.29 4.77 0.51
CA THR A 158 7.73 5.02 -0.87
C THR A 158 6.75 4.46 -1.89
N GLN A 159 6.35 3.20 -1.71
CA GLN A 159 5.57 2.47 -2.71
C GLN A 159 4.08 2.74 -2.60
N PHE A 160 3.57 3.07 -1.41
CA PHE A 160 2.15 3.30 -1.25
C PHE A 160 1.81 4.77 -1.49
N ASN A 161 2.60 5.75 -1.01
CA ASN A 161 2.22 7.16 -1.12
C ASN A 161 2.38 7.78 -2.51
N GLY A 162 2.96 7.07 -3.48
CA GLY A 162 3.40 7.73 -4.71
C GLY A 162 4.49 8.76 -4.38
N GLN A 163 5.30 9.13 -5.37
CA GLN A 163 6.26 10.20 -5.16
C GLN A 163 5.52 11.54 -4.99
N GLU A 164 5.25 11.94 -3.74
CA GLU A 164 4.83 13.30 -3.39
C GLU A 164 6.00 14.16 -2.89
N ASP A 165 7.24 13.88 -3.31
CA ASP A 165 8.38 14.73 -2.97
C ASP A 165 9.22 15.09 -4.22
N SER A 166 8.86 16.21 -4.85
CA SER A 166 9.82 17.14 -5.45
C SER A 166 9.14 18.48 -5.77
N LEU A 167 8.76 19.24 -4.74
CA LEU A 167 8.39 20.66 -4.90
C LEU A 167 8.46 21.40 -3.56
N LEU A 168 9.58 21.31 -2.84
CA LEU A 168 9.90 22.22 -1.72
C LEU A 168 11.40 22.52 -1.55
N ALA A 169 12.21 22.27 -2.58
CA ALA A 169 13.65 22.58 -2.57
C ALA A 169 14.02 23.71 -3.54
N GLU A 170 13.21 24.77 -3.66
CA GLU A 170 13.62 26.03 -4.32
C GLU A 170 12.89 27.25 -3.73
N VAL A 171 12.94 27.48 -2.41
CA VAL A 171 12.91 28.85 -1.86
C VAL A 171 13.57 28.85 -0.47
N THR A 172 14.86 29.17 -0.40
CA THR A 172 15.48 30.06 0.60
C THR A 172 16.93 30.30 0.17
#